data_AF-A0ABD8B6I5-F1
#
_entry.id   AF-A0ABD8B6I5-F1
#
_cell.length_a   1.000
_cell.length_b   1.000
_cell.length_c   1.000
_cell.angle_alpha   90.00
_cell.angle_beta   90.00
_cell.angle_gamma   90.00
#
_symmetry.space_group_name_H-M   'P 1'
#
loop_
_entity.id
_entity.type
_entity.pdbx_description
1 polymer ?
#
loop_
_entity_poly.entity_id
_entity_poly.type
_entity_poly.pdbx_seq_one_letter_code
_entity_poly.pdbx_strand_id
1 'polypeptide(L)'
;MQPQSWPEPDPQVAAAIRAMYRGRREAPLAVQVRDRLGELFPDAAFADAFGQVGRPGWSPGRLALVTVLQKAANLTDRQAADEVRENLAWKYALGLNLEDPGFDHSVLSEFRSRVVAHGLEERVLDLLLERLQTLDLVQAGGSQRTDSTHIVAVVRDLNRLELVGESVRAALNALAAACPDWVDQVLVVEEWSRRYADRIDNWRLSASKTKQHELAVQYATDGYTLLQAVYAPASPGWLRELPAVQTLRCVLVQNYIRTPDRAGRLRIRQRERAEDGGDGLPPAPIRLASPYDTDTRWSAKRDLFWNGFKLHVSETCHPQADGDRPAGPNLITNVTTTCSTLPDSKALDTIHQSLHRRHLLPARHYLDSGYPSADLIVSSAKDYGIALVTPVLLDTSPQGQGPTRLRRPRLHHRLGSQAGRLPGRKDQRHLERRRPGRRGQDRRRLRRAGLHPLPDQGAVHQLTKGPSAQPLPP
;
A
#
# COMPACT_ATOMS: atom_id res chain seq x y z
N MET A 1 12.31 -24.55 -7.91
CA MET A 1 11.73 -23.97 -9.14
C MET A 1 12.82 -24.05 -10.18
N GLN A 2 12.52 -24.62 -11.34
CA GLN A 2 13.42 -24.66 -12.49
C GLN A 2 12.86 -23.67 -13.50
N PRO A 3 13.57 -22.58 -13.84
CA PRO A 3 13.08 -21.61 -14.82
C PRO A 3 12.80 -22.32 -16.15
N GLN A 4 11.61 -22.10 -16.69
CA GLN A 4 11.24 -22.62 -18.00
C GLN A 4 10.88 -21.45 -18.91
N SER A 5 11.41 -21.47 -20.14
CA SER A 5 10.93 -20.57 -21.19
C SER A 5 9.47 -20.87 -21.49
N TRP A 6 8.75 -19.85 -21.96
CA TRP A 6 7.35 -20.05 -22.30
C TRP A 6 7.25 -20.90 -23.57
N PRO A 7 6.49 -22.01 -23.55
CA PRO A 7 6.24 -22.81 -24.73
C PRO A 7 5.49 -21.96 -25.76
N GLU A 8 5.72 -22.30 -27.02
CA GLU A 8 4.91 -21.76 -28.10
C GLU A 8 3.42 -22.05 -27.87
N PRO A 9 2.51 -21.17 -28.32
CA PRO A 9 1.08 -21.42 -28.22
C PRO A 9 0.72 -22.80 -28.81
N ASP A 10 -0.13 -23.54 -28.08
CA ASP A 10 -0.58 -24.86 -28.53
C ASP A 10 -1.14 -24.78 -29.97
N PRO A 11 -0.78 -25.69 -30.88
CA PRO A 11 -1.17 -25.58 -32.29
C PRO A 11 -2.68 -25.55 -32.50
N GLN A 12 -3.47 -26.28 -31.70
CA GLN A 12 -4.93 -26.29 -31.82
C GLN A 12 -5.52 -24.98 -31.31
N VAL A 13 -5.06 -24.51 -30.15
CA VAL A 13 -5.48 -23.21 -29.58
C VAL A 13 -5.10 -22.07 -30.54
N ALA A 14 -3.89 -22.08 -31.08
CA ALA A 14 -3.40 -21.10 -32.06
C ALA A 14 -4.23 -21.12 -33.34
N ALA A 15 -4.55 -22.30 -33.88
CA ALA A 15 -5.41 -22.42 -35.05
C ALA A 15 -6.82 -21.86 -34.78
N ALA A 16 -7.40 -22.14 -33.61
CA ALA A 16 -8.69 -21.63 -33.20
C ALA A 16 -8.68 -20.10 -33.06
N ILE A 17 -7.70 -19.52 -32.36
CA ILE A 17 -7.54 -18.06 -32.23
C ILE A 17 -7.39 -17.41 -33.61
N ARG A 18 -6.52 -17.96 -34.46
CA ARG A 18 -6.35 -17.47 -35.83
C ARG A 18 -7.64 -17.57 -36.64
N ALA A 19 -8.50 -18.57 -36.41
CA ALA A 19 -9.78 -18.70 -37.10
C ALA A 19 -10.84 -17.70 -36.58
N MET A 20 -10.91 -17.51 -35.26
CA MET A 20 -11.89 -16.62 -34.60
C MET A 20 -11.67 -15.13 -34.94
N TYR A 21 -10.39 -14.73 -35.02
CA TYR A 21 -9.97 -13.34 -35.23
C TYR A 21 -9.39 -13.08 -36.63
N ARG A 22 -9.86 -13.80 -37.67
CA ARG A 22 -9.52 -13.47 -39.07
C ARG A 22 -10.12 -12.13 -39.49
N GLY A 23 -9.38 -11.40 -40.35
CA GLY A 23 -9.86 -10.19 -41.01
C GLY A 23 -9.78 -8.94 -40.13
N ARG A 24 -10.83 -8.12 -40.10
CA ARG A 24 -10.86 -6.82 -39.38
C ARG A 24 -11.22 -6.94 -37.89
N ARG A 25 -11.30 -8.14 -37.33
CA ARG A 25 -11.62 -8.34 -35.91
C ARG A 25 -10.37 -8.09 -35.07
N GLU A 26 -10.50 -7.25 -34.06
CA GLU A 26 -9.42 -7.01 -33.12
C GLU A 26 -9.27 -8.23 -32.19
N ALA A 27 -8.04 -8.72 -32.05
CA ALA A 27 -7.74 -9.83 -31.16
C ALA A 27 -7.85 -9.39 -29.68
N PRO A 28 -8.20 -10.28 -28.74
CA PRO A 28 -8.25 -9.95 -27.32
C PRO A 28 -6.88 -9.52 -26.80
N LEU A 29 -6.87 -8.73 -25.73
CA LEU A 29 -5.64 -8.19 -25.13
C LEU A 29 -4.58 -9.27 -24.87
N ALA A 30 -4.97 -10.42 -24.32
CA ALA A 30 -4.06 -11.53 -24.01
C ALA A 30 -3.31 -12.02 -25.27
N VAL A 31 -4.02 -12.15 -26.40
CA VAL A 31 -3.43 -12.54 -27.69
C VAL A 31 -2.49 -11.45 -28.20
N GLN A 32 -2.91 -10.18 -28.16
CA GLN A 32 -2.07 -9.06 -28.59
C GLN A 32 -0.77 -8.96 -27.78
N VAL A 33 -0.83 -9.18 -26.46
CA VAL A 33 0.34 -9.18 -25.59
C VAL A 33 1.31 -10.28 -26.00
N ARG A 34 0.83 -11.51 -26.18
CA ARG A 34 1.68 -12.63 -26.59
C ARG A 34 2.32 -12.40 -27.97
N ASP A 35 1.54 -11.98 -28.95
CA ASP A 35 2.01 -11.81 -30.33
C ASP A 35 2.97 -10.62 -30.49
N ARG A 36 2.76 -9.53 -29.76
CA ARG A 36 3.56 -8.30 -29.90
C ARG A 36 4.73 -8.21 -28.93
N LEU A 37 4.55 -8.72 -27.70
CA LEU A 37 5.55 -8.57 -26.64
C LEU A 37 6.31 -9.88 -26.35
N GLY A 38 5.77 -11.04 -26.72
CA GLY A 38 6.42 -12.35 -26.54
C GLY A 38 6.37 -12.86 -25.11
N GLU A 39 7.47 -13.46 -24.64
CA GLU A 39 7.68 -13.81 -23.24
C GLU A 39 8.07 -12.56 -22.44
N LEU A 40 7.08 -11.88 -21.89
CA LEU A 40 7.28 -10.61 -21.19
C LEU A 40 7.91 -10.79 -19.79
N PHE A 41 7.58 -11.90 -19.13
CA PHE A 41 7.99 -12.16 -17.75
C PHE A 41 8.70 -13.52 -17.68
N PRO A 42 10.05 -13.55 -17.76
CA PRO A 42 10.79 -14.79 -17.64
C PRO A 42 10.77 -15.28 -16.19
N ASP A 43 10.68 -16.59 -16.02
CA ASP A 43 10.65 -17.24 -14.71
C ASP A 43 11.87 -16.88 -13.85
N ALA A 44 13.04 -16.77 -14.48
CA ALA A 44 14.30 -16.44 -13.82
C ALA A 44 14.25 -15.11 -13.05
N ALA A 45 13.44 -14.14 -13.49
CA ALA A 45 13.29 -12.84 -12.83
C ALA A 45 12.58 -12.94 -11.47
N PHE A 46 11.94 -14.08 -11.17
CA PHE A 46 11.23 -14.33 -9.91
C PHE A 46 11.87 -15.45 -9.10
N ALA A 47 12.99 -16.03 -9.55
CA ALA A 47 13.57 -17.24 -8.95
C ALA A 47 13.84 -17.09 -7.45
N ASP A 48 14.29 -15.92 -7.00
CA ASP A 48 14.59 -15.62 -5.60
C ASP A 48 13.39 -15.80 -4.65
N ALA A 49 12.16 -15.64 -5.17
CA ALA A 49 10.94 -15.80 -4.38
C ALA A 49 10.44 -17.25 -4.29
N PHE A 50 11.08 -18.20 -4.96
CA PHE A 50 10.63 -19.59 -5.06
C PHE A 50 11.75 -20.56 -4.68
N GLY A 51 11.44 -21.49 -3.75
CA GLY A 51 12.39 -22.52 -3.33
C GLY A 51 12.87 -23.39 -4.49
N GLN A 52 14.15 -23.78 -4.47
CA GLN A 52 14.77 -24.58 -5.54
C GLN A 52 14.32 -26.05 -5.51
N VAL A 53 13.99 -26.57 -4.32
CA VAL A 53 13.60 -27.98 -4.07
C VAL A 53 12.09 -28.09 -3.84
N GLY A 54 11.47 -29.15 -4.39
CA GLY A 54 10.04 -29.45 -4.20
C GLY A 54 9.31 -29.78 -5.51
N ARG A 55 8.00 -30.05 -5.42
CA ARG A 55 7.15 -30.28 -6.60
C ARG A 55 7.17 -29.03 -7.50
N PRO A 56 7.29 -29.18 -8.83
CA PRO A 56 7.21 -28.06 -9.75
C PRO A 56 5.87 -27.32 -9.56
N GLY A 57 5.95 -26.04 -9.21
CA GLY A 57 4.80 -25.16 -9.16
C GLY A 57 4.47 -24.58 -10.55
N TRP A 58 3.42 -23.77 -10.61
CA TRP A 58 3.14 -22.94 -11.79
C TRP A 58 4.27 -21.94 -12.05
N SER A 59 4.54 -21.66 -13.33
CA SER A 59 5.54 -20.67 -13.76
C SER A 59 5.21 -19.30 -13.15
N PRO A 60 6.13 -18.69 -12.36
CA PRO A 60 5.91 -17.37 -11.78
C PRO A 60 5.79 -16.28 -12.84
N GLY A 61 6.49 -16.40 -13.98
CA GLY A 61 6.35 -15.49 -15.10
C GLY A 61 4.94 -15.48 -15.69
N ARG A 62 4.33 -16.66 -15.86
CA ARG A 62 2.93 -16.78 -16.27
C ARG A 62 1.97 -16.23 -15.23
N LEU A 63 2.20 -16.49 -13.93
CA LEU A 63 1.38 -15.93 -12.85
C LEU A 63 1.47 -14.40 -12.80
N ALA A 64 2.62 -13.82 -13.14
CA ALA A 64 2.76 -12.36 -13.31
C ALA A 64 1.88 -11.84 -14.44
N LEU A 65 1.89 -12.49 -15.62
CA LEU A 65 1.01 -12.10 -16.73
C LEU A 65 -0.47 -12.25 -16.36
N VAL A 66 -0.85 -13.36 -15.72
CA VAL A 66 -2.22 -13.56 -15.24
C VAL A 66 -2.64 -12.45 -14.28
N THR A 67 -1.75 -12.03 -13.38
CA THR A 67 -2.03 -10.93 -12.44
C THR A 67 -2.28 -9.60 -13.18
N VAL A 68 -1.52 -9.32 -14.25
CA VAL A 68 -1.72 -8.13 -15.10
C VAL A 68 -3.07 -8.21 -15.84
N LEU A 69 -3.37 -9.34 -16.48
CA LEU A 69 -4.62 -9.55 -17.21
C LEU A 69 -5.83 -9.52 -16.28
N GLN A 70 -5.73 -10.12 -15.10
CA GLN A 70 -6.72 -10.06 -14.04
C GLN A 70 -7.07 -8.60 -13.69
N LYS A 71 -6.06 -7.74 -13.51
CA LYS A 71 -6.30 -6.32 -13.21
C LYS A 71 -6.85 -5.55 -14.39
N ALA A 72 -6.35 -5.80 -15.61
CA ALA A 72 -6.87 -5.19 -16.83
C ALA A 72 -8.35 -5.52 -17.07
N ALA A 73 -8.77 -6.74 -16.74
CA ALA A 73 -10.15 -7.21 -16.87
C ALA A 73 -11.01 -7.00 -15.61
N ASN A 74 -10.45 -6.42 -14.53
CA ASN A 74 -11.11 -6.19 -13.24
C ASN A 74 -11.76 -7.46 -12.63
N LEU A 75 -10.99 -8.55 -12.60
CA LEU A 75 -11.45 -9.87 -12.14
C LEU A 75 -11.03 -10.19 -10.71
N THR A 76 -11.87 -10.95 -10.01
CA THR A 76 -11.48 -11.63 -8.76
C THR A 76 -10.48 -12.77 -9.05
N ASP A 77 -9.77 -13.26 -8.03
CA ASP A 77 -8.82 -14.37 -8.21
C ASP A 77 -9.50 -15.63 -8.76
N ARG A 78 -10.74 -15.90 -8.32
CA ARG A 78 -11.54 -17.04 -8.81
C ARG A 78 -11.86 -16.89 -10.29
N GLN A 79 -12.36 -15.71 -10.67
CA GLN A 79 -12.67 -15.43 -12.07
C GLN A 79 -11.41 -15.48 -12.94
N ALA A 80 -10.26 -14.99 -12.46
CA ALA A 80 -9.01 -15.09 -13.22
C ALA A 80 -8.57 -16.55 -13.40
N ALA A 81 -8.70 -17.39 -12.37
CA ALA A 81 -8.43 -18.82 -12.48
C ALA A 81 -9.39 -19.53 -13.45
N ASP A 82 -10.68 -19.14 -13.46
CA ASP A 82 -11.66 -19.64 -14.42
C ASP A 82 -11.33 -19.16 -15.85
N GLU A 83 -10.90 -17.92 -16.06
CA GLU A 83 -10.45 -17.42 -17.37
C GLU A 83 -9.22 -18.20 -17.89
N VAL A 84 -8.26 -18.54 -17.03
CA VAL A 84 -7.13 -19.42 -17.42
C VAL A 84 -7.63 -20.79 -17.90
N ARG A 85 -8.66 -21.34 -17.25
CA ARG A 85 -9.22 -22.66 -17.56
C ARG A 85 -10.09 -22.65 -18.82
N GLU A 86 -10.89 -21.61 -19.02
CA GLU A 86 -12.00 -21.64 -19.99
C GLU A 86 -11.75 -20.75 -21.22
N ASN A 87 -10.92 -19.70 -21.10
CA ASN A 87 -10.72 -18.73 -22.17
C ASN A 87 -9.54 -19.09 -23.07
N LEU A 88 -9.84 -19.40 -24.34
CA LEU A 88 -8.84 -19.70 -25.37
C LEU A 88 -7.80 -18.59 -25.54
N ALA A 89 -8.16 -17.32 -25.37
CA ALA A 89 -7.22 -16.21 -25.49
C ALA A 89 -6.17 -16.22 -24.38
N TRP A 90 -6.55 -16.64 -23.17
CA TRP A 90 -5.64 -16.76 -22.04
C TRP A 90 -4.77 -18.01 -22.18
N LYS A 91 -5.35 -19.15 -22.58
CA LYS A 91 -4.58 -20.36 -22.92
C LYS A 91 -3.54 -20.09 -24.01
N TYR A 92 -3.92 -19.34 -25.05
CA TYR A 92 -3.00 -18.90 -26.10
C TYR A 92 -1.85 -18.06 -25.54
N ALA A 93 -2.15 -17.04 -24.74
CA ALA A 93 -1.15 -16.14 -24.20
C ALA A 93 -0.14 -16.84 -23.28
N LEU A 94 -0.61 -17.85 -22.55
CA LEU A 94 0.18 -18.61 -21.57
C LEU A 94 0.84 -19.87 -22.16
N GLY A 95 0.55 -20.21 -23.42
CA GLY A 95 1.03 -21.44 -24.06
C GLY A 95 0.48 -22.72 -23.42
N LEU A 96 -0.78 -22.70 -22.99
CA LEU A 96 -1.47 -23.84 -22.39
C LEU A 96 -2.20 -24.65 -23.46
N ASN A 97 -2.27 -25.97 -23.26
CA ASN A 97 -3.08 -26.84 -24.10
C ASN A 97 -4.58 -26.67 -23.81
N LEU A 98 -5.43 -27.19 -24.71
CA LEU A 98 -6.88 -27.07 -24.60
C LEU A 98 -7.44 -27.72 -23.32
N GLU A 99 -6.87 -28.84 -22.91
CA GLU A 99 -7.32 -29.66 -21.77
C GLU A 99 -6.71 -29.21 -20.43
N ASP A 100 -5.87 -28.17 -20.43
CA ASP A 100 -5.14 -27.72 -19.24
C ASP A 100 -6.14 -27.25 -18.16
N PRO A 101 -6.11 -27.84 -16.95
CA PRO A 101 -7.07 -27.52 -15.89
C PRO A 101 -6.84 -26.15 -15.25
N GLY A 102 -5.72 -25.48 -15.54
CA GLY A 102 -5.32 -24.24 -14.88
C GLY A 102 -4.80 -24.48 -13.46
N PHE A 103 -5.07 -23.54 -12.58
CA PHE A 103 -4.67 -23.60 -11.17
C PHE A 103 -5.81 -23.20 -10.23
N ASP A 104 -5.67 -23.51 -8.94
CA ASP A 104 -6.59 -22.99 -7.92
C ASP A 104 -6.31 -21.52 -7.62
N HIS A 105 -7.38 -20.72 -7.49
CA HIS A 105 -7.32 -19.28 -7.25
C HIS A 105 -6.40 -18.83 -6.10
N SER A 106 -6.19 -19.66 -5.06
CA SER A 106 -5.26 -19.37 -3.96
C SER A 106 -3.82 -19.14 -4.42
N VAL A 107 -3.40 -19.77 -5.52
CA VAL A 107 -2.05 -19.64 -6.10
C VAL A 107 -1.71 -18.19 -6.43
N LEU A 108 -2.68 -17.38 -6.89
CA LEU A 108 -2.44 -15.96 -7.17
C LEU A 108 -2.18 -15.14 -5.90
N SER A 109 -2.88 -15.45 -4.81
CA SER A 109 -2.67 -14.79 -3.53
C SER A 109 -1.30 -15.14 -2.95
N GLU A 110 -0.93 -16.43 -3.01
CA GLU A 110 0.40 -16.88 -2.59
C GLU A 110 1.52 -16.26 -3.45
N PHE A 111 1.36 -16.23 -4.77
CA PHE A 111 2.31 -15.61 -5.69
C PHE A 111 2.58 -14.15 -5.31
N ARG A 112 1.53 -13.35 -5.16
CA ARG A 112 1.67 -11.93 -4.78
C ARG A 112 2.30 -11.75 -3.42
N SER A 113 1.95 -12.61 -2.45
CA SER A 113 2.56 -12.60 -1.11
C SER A 113 4.06 -12.87 -1.17
N ARG A 114 4.50 -13.84 -2.00
CA ARG A 114 5.92 -14.16 -2.19
C ARG A 114 6.67 -13.03 -2.90
N VAL A 115 6.07 -12.42 -3.93
CA VAL A 115 6.64 -11.28 -4.65
C VAL A 115 6.94 -10.12 -3.69
N VAL A 116 5.96 -9.76 -2.83
CA VAL A 116 6.14 -8.70 -1.83
C VAL A 116 7.18 -9.09 -0.77
N ALA A 117 7.16 -10.33 -0.28
CA ALA A 117 8.09 -10.79 0.74
C ALA A 117 9.57 -10.74 0.29
N HIS A 118 9.83 -10.76 -1.02
CA HIS A 118 11.17 -10.71 -1.61
C HIS A 118 11.49 -9.37 -2.29
N GLY A 119 10.65 -8.34 -2.16
CA GLY A 119 10.90 -7.02 -2.75
C GLY A 119 10.85 -7.00 -4.28
N LEU A 120 10.05 -7.88 -4.90
CA LEU A 120 9.94 -8.03 -6.35
C LEU A 120 8.71 -7.32 -6.94
N GLU A 121 8.01 -6.49 -6.17
CA GLU A 121 6.78 -5.81 -6.58
C GLU A 121 6.95 -4.89 -7.80
N GLU A 122 8.13 -4.27 -7.97
CA GLU A 122 8.42 -3.41 -9.13
C GLU A 122 8.83 -4.22 -10.37
N ARG A 123 9.22 -5.49 -10.20
CA ARG A 123 9.83 -6.31 -11.26
C ARG A 123 8.96 -6.44 -12.50
N VAL A 124 7.65 -6.55 -12.32
CA VAL A 124 6.68 -6.65 -13.42
C VAL A 124 6.68 -5.37 -14.27
N LEU A 125 6.74 -4.19 -13.62
CA LEU A 125 6.83 -2.92 -14.34
C LEU A 125 8.19 -2.76 -15.01
N ASP A 126 9.28 -3.14 -14.32
CA ASP A 126 10.64 -3.04 -14.85
C ASP A 126 10.79 -3.85 -16.16
N LEU A 127 10.39 -5.12 -16.15
CA LEU A 127 10.46 -6.00 -17.32
C LEU A 127 9.59 -5.49 -18.49
N LEU A 128 8.42 -4.91 -18.17
CA LEU A 128 7.59 -4.29 -19.19
C LEU A 128 8.29 -3.09 -19.82
N LEU A 129 8.87 -2.20 -19.00
CA LEU A 129 9.57 -1.01 -19.48
C LEU A 129 10.82 -1.37 -20.28
N GLU A 130 11.60 -2.35 -19.83
CA GLU A 130 12.73 -2.91 -20.58
C GLU A 130 12.27 -3.40 -21.97
N ARG A 131 11.17 -4.17 -22.02
CA ARG A 131 10.63 -4.63 -23.31
C ARG A 131 10.20 -3.48 -24.19
N LEU A 132 9.53 -2.46 -23.64
CA LEU A 132 9.11 -1.29 -24.39
C LEU A 132 10.30 -0.45 -24.90
N GLN A 133 11.41 -0.40 -24.16
CA GLN A 133 12.66 0.21 -24.62
C GLN A 133 13.26 -0.56 -25.80
N THR A 134 13.28 -1.90 -25.75
CA THR A 134 13.79 -2.71 -26.89
C THR A 134 12.96 -2.59 -28.16
N LEU A 135 11.71 -2.11 -28.04
CA LEU A 135 10.80 -1.86 -29.16
C LEU A 135 10.77 -0.38 -29.57
N ASP A 136 11.66 0.45 -29.02
CA ASP A 136 11.72 1.90 -29.23
C ASP A 136 10.40 2.65 -28.95
N LEU A 137 9.59 2.10 -28.04
CA LEU A 137 8.31 2.70 -27.63
C LEU A 137 8.46 3.69 -26.47
N VAL A 138 9.56 3.59 -25.70
CA VAL A 138 9.90 4.52 -24.63
C VAL A 138 11.41 4.68 -24.54
N GLN A 139 11.89 5.92 -24.38
CA GLN A 139 13.32 6.24 -24.33
C GLN A 139 13.60 7.35 -23.30
N ALA A 140 14.87 7.44 -22.87
CA ALA A 140 15.37 8.52 -22.01
C ALA A 140 15.41 9.87 -22.74
N GLY A 141 15.66 10.95 -22.00
CA GLY A 141 15.88 12.30 -22.56
C GLY A 141 14.61 13.03 -23.01
N GLY A 142 13.44 12.41 -22.91
CA GLY A 142 12.16 13.04 -23.19
C GLY A 142 11.64 13.93 -22.05
N SER A 143 10.37 14.29 -22.16
CA SER A 143 9.62 15.01 -21.13
C SER A 143 8.80 14.01 -20.30
N GLN A 144 8.88 14.11 -18.97
CA GLN A 144 8.02 13.33 -18.06
C GLN A 144 7.37 14.25 -17.05
N ARG A 145 6.21 13.84 -16.54
CA ARG A 145 5.52 14.52 -15.45
C ARG A 145 5.29 13.58 -14.29
N THR A 146 5.37 14.11 -13.07
CA THR A 146 4.99 13.36 -11.87
C THR A 146 3.92 14.09 -11.09
N ASP A 147 2.87 13.35 -10.72
CA ASP A 147 1.81 13.83 -9.84
C ASP A 147 1.54 12.81 -8.72
N SER A 148 1.05 13.31 -7.58
CA SER A 148 0.71 12.50 -6.42
C SER A 148 -0.80 12.30 -6.30
N THR A 149 -1.21 11.06 -6.06
CA THR A 149 -2.57 10.71 -5.63
C THR A 149 -2.54 10.04 -4.26
N HIS A 150 -3.70 9.91 -3.62
CA HIS A 150 -3.82 9.24 -2.33
C HIS A 150 -4.26 7.79 -2.53
N ILE A 151 -3.71 6.89 -1.71
CA ILE A 151 -4.19 5.52 -1.58
C ILE A 151 -4.85 5.40 -0.22
N VAL A 152 -6.11 4.96 -0.21
CA VAL A 152 -6.84 4.67 1.02
C VAL A 152 -6.51 3.25 1.45
N ALA A 153 -6.01 3.10 2.68
CA ALA A 153 -5.77 1.80 3.25
C ALA A 153 -7.09 1.07 3.51
N VAL A 154 -7.11 -0.26 3.35
CA VAL A 154 -8.29 -1.10 3.63
C VAL A 154 -8.36 -1.40 5.12
N VAL A 155 -8.39 -0.34 5.92
CA VAL A 155 -8.52 -0.38 7.37
C VAL A 155 -9.67 0.51 7.81
N ARG A 156 -10.19 0.26 9.01
CA ARG A 156 -11.22 1.12 9.57
C ARG A 156 -10.58 2.41 10.07
N ASP A 157 -11.24 3.54 9.80
CA ASP A 157 -10.91 4.81 10.43
C ASP A 157 -11.32 4.76 11.90
N LEU A 158 -10.32 4.73 12.79
CA LEU A 158 -10.51 4.69 14.23
C LEU A 158 -10.36 6.09 14.81
N ASN A 159 -11.31 6.50 15.65
CA ASN A 159 -11.03 7.62 16.55
C ASN A 159 -10.05 7.19 17.64
N ARG A 160 -9.59 8.14 18.46
CA ARG A 160 -8.60 7.89 19.52
C ARG A 160 -9.03 6.82 20.53
N LEU A 161 -10.30 6.83 20.93
CA LEU A 161 -10.86 5.88 21.90
C LEU A 161 -10.94 4.46 21.29
N GLU A 162 -11.43 4.36 20.06
CA GLU A 162 -11.50 3.10 19.31
C GLU A 162 -10.09 2.55 19.02
N LEU A 163 -9.13 3.40 18.68
CA LEU A 163 -7.75 3.00 18.41
C LEU A 163 -7.16 2.26 19.61
N VAL A 164 -7.32 2.82 20.81
CA VAL A 164 -6.76 2.25 22.04
C VAL A 164 -7.48 0.96 22.40
N GLY A 165 -8.81 0.96 22.43
CA GLY A 165 -9.59 -0.24 22.74
C GLY A 165 -9.34 -1.37 21.74
N GLU A 166 -9.28 -1.06 20.45
CA GLU A 166 -9.01 -2.04 19.40
C GLU A 166 -7.55 -2.53 19.44
N SER A 167 -6.60 -1.71 19.90
CA SER A 167 -5.20 -2.14 20.12
C SER A 167 -5.10 -3.13 21.27
N VAL A 168 -5.86 -2.93 22.36
CA VAL A 168 -5.94 -3.90 23.46
C VAL A 168 -6.53 -5.21 22.94
N ARG A 169 -7.65 -5.14 22.21
CA ARG A 169 -8.27 -6.30 21.58
C ARG A 169 -7.33 -7.06 20.64
N ALA A 170 -6.60 -6.35 19.79
CA ALA A 170 -5.65 -6.93 18.85
C ALA A 170 -4.51 -7.66 19.58
N ALA A 171 -3.96 -7.06 20.65
CA ALA A 171 -2.94 -7.68 21.47
C ALA A 171 -3.45 -8.95 22.18
N LEU A 172 -4.67 -8.91 22.74
CA LEU A 172 -5.29 -10.09 23.36
C LEU A 172 -5.48 -11.23 22.37
N ASN A 173 -6.00 -10.95 21.17
CA ASN A 173 -6.18 -11.98 20.14
C ASN A 173 -4.84 -12.60 19.73
N ALA A 174 -3.79 -11.80 19.57
CA ALA A 174 -2.47 -12.29 19.25
C ALA A 174 -1.89 -13.16 20.37
N LEU A 175 -2.07 -12.76 21.64
CA LEU A 175 -1.62 -13.52 22.80
C LEU A 175 -2.41 -14.83 22.94
N ALA A 176 -3.73 -14.81 22.76
CA ALA A 176 -4.58 -15.99 22.81
C ALA A 176 -4.25 -16.99 21.69
N ALA A 177 -3.91 -16.50 20.49
CA ALA A 177 -3.48 -17.34 19.38
C ALA A 177 -2.07 -17.94 19.61
N ALA A 178 -1.16 -17.18 20.24
CA ALA A 178 0.22 -17.60 20.42
C ALA A 178 0.47 -18.44 21.68
N CYS A 179 -0.23 -18.14 22.79
CA CYS A 179 -0.04 -18.80 24.09
C CYS A 179 -1.36 -18.75 24.92
N PRO A 180 -2.36 -19.59 24.56
CA PRO A 180 -3.65 -19.59 25.24
C PRO A 180 -3.55 -19.92 26.73
N ASP A 181 -2.71 -20.88 27.12
CA ASP A 181 -2.55 -21.28 28.52
C ASP A 181 -2.04 -20.12 29.40
N TRP A 182 -1.16 -19.27 28.87
CA TRP A 182 -0.69 -18.09 29.59
C TRP A 182 -1.81 -17.07 29.78
N VAL A 183 -2.66 -16.88 28.78
CA VAL A 183 -3.82 -15.96 28.86
C VAL A 183 -4.78 -16.43 29.95
N ASP A 184 -5.09 -17.73 30.01
CA ASP A 184 -6.01 -18.32 30.99
C ASP A 184 -5.48 -18.25 32.42
N GLN A 185 -4.15 -18.35 32.60
CA GLN A 185 -3.51 -18.29 33.92
C GLN A 185 -3.36 -16.87 34.45
N VAL A 186 -3.11 -15.89 33.58
CA VAL A 186 -2.70 -14.54 33.98
C VAL A 186 -3.83 -13.53 33.93
N LEU A 187 -4.85 -13.72 33.08
CA LEU A 187 -5.95 -12.79 32.92
C LEU A 187 -7.25 -13.33 33.52
N VAL A 188 -8.10 -12.43 34.03
CA VAL A 188 -9.48 -12.75 34.40
C VAL A 188 -10.32 -12.83 33.12
N VAL A 189 -10.27 -14.00 32.46
CA VAL A 189 -10.79 -14.19 31.09
C VAL A 189 -12.25 -13.76 30.94
N GLU A 190 -13.10 -13.94 31.96
CA GLU A 190 -14.53 -13.55 31.89
C GLU A 190 -14.73 -12.04 31.68
N GLU A 191 -14.08 -11.20 32.50
CA GLU A 191 -14.23 -9.74 32.43
C GLU A 191 -13.62 -9.16 31.15
N TRP A 192 -12.51 -9.74 30.71
CA TRP A 192 -11.82 -9.33 29.49
C TRP A 192 -12.58 -9.76 28.24
N SER A 193 -13.08 -11.00 28.22
CA SER A 193 -13.94 -11.50 27.14
C SER A 193 -15.20 -10.67 27.01
N ARG A 194 -15.86 -10.32 28.13
CA ARG A 194 -17.06 -9.45 28.08
C ARG A 194 -16.79 -8.10 27.42
N ARG A 195 -15.60 -7.54 27.57
CA ARG A 195 -15.24 -6.21 27.03
C ARG A 195 -14.66 -6.26 25.63
N TYR A 196 -13.89 -7.30 25.30
CA TYR A 196 -13.08 -7.36 24.08
C TYR A 196 -13.46 -8.50 23.13
N ALA A 197 -14.46 -9.34 23.44
CA ALA A 197 -14.94 -10.38 22.51
C ALA A 197 -15.47 -9.76 21.21
N ASP A 198 -16.18 -8.66 21.33
CA ASP A 198 -16.67 -7.90 20.18
C ASP A 198 -15.66 -6.85 19.73
N ARG A 199 -15.72 -6.53 18.44
CA ARG A 199 -14.98 -5.40 17.88
C ARG A 199 -15.40 -4.10 18.57
N ILE A 200 -14.42 -3.27 18.95
CA ILE A 200 -14.73 -1.96 19.55
C ILE A 200 -15.29 -1.06 18.45
N ASP A 201 -16.52 -0.57 18.58
CA ASP A 201 -17.15 0.31 17.59
C ASP A 201 -17.90 1.48 18.24
N ASN A 202 -17.91 2.63 17.57
CA ASN A 202 -18.63 3.82 18.03
C ASN A 202 -20.15 3.67 18.11
N TRP A 203 -20.75 2.65 17.48
CA TRP A 203 -22.21 2.47 17.49
C TRP A 203 -22.70 1.97 18.85
N ARG A 204 -21.85 1.24 19.57
CA ARG A 204 -22.12 0.75 20.93
C ARG A 204 -21.69 1.72 22.03
N LEU A 205 -21.01 2.81 21.68
CA LEU A 205 -20.53 3.78 22.66
C LEU A 205 -21.64 4.70 23.15
N SER A 206 -21.57 5.07 24.42
CA SER A 206 -22.47 6.07 24.99
C SER A 206 -22.28 7.43 24.30
N ALA A 207 -23.37 8.15 24.08
CA ALA A 207 -23.34 9.56 23.65
C ALA A 207 -22.78 10.51 24.73
N SER A 208 -22.67 10.07 25.98
CA SER A 208 -22.14 10.89 27.08
C SER A 208 -20.63 11.00 27.00
N LYS A 209 -20.11 12.24 26.93
CA LYS A 209 -18.67 12.53 26.97
C LYS A 209 -17.99 12.00 28.22
N THR A 210 -18.67 12.06 29.37
CA THR A 210 -18.14 11.54 30.65
C THR A 210 -17.94 10.03 30.56
N LYS A 211 -18.93 9.28 30.05
CA LYS A 211 -18.83 7.83 29.88
C LYS A 211 -17.77 7.44 28.85
N GLN A 212 -17.60 8.23 27.78
CA GLN A 212 -16.52 8.01 26.82
C GLN A 212 -15.14 8.25 27.45
N HIS A 213 -15.02 9.26 28.32
CA HIS A 213 -13.79 9.54 29.05
C HIS A 213 -13.45 8.41 30.05
N GLU A 214 -14.44 7.95 30.82
CA GLU A 214 -14.30 6.80 31.73
C GLU A 214 -13.84 5.55 30.95
N LEU A 215 -14.46 5.27 29.81
CA LEU A 215 -14.08 4.15 28.96
C LEU A 215 -12.67 4.31 28.37
N ALA A 216 -12.29 5.52 27.97
CA ALA A 216 -10.93 5.83 27.52
C ALA A 216 -9.89 5.53 28.60
N VAL A 217 -10.18 5.88 29.86
CA VAL A 217 -9.30 5.55 31.00
C VAL A 217 -9.29 4.06 31.26
N GLN A 218 -10.45 3.38 31.13
CA GLN A 218 -10.55 1.94 31.30
C GLN A 218 -9.71 1.17 30.27
N TYR A 219 -9.82 1.49 28.98
CA TYR A 219 -9.02 0.83 27.94
C TYR A 219 -7.52 1.06 28.12
N ALA A 220 -7.12 2.27 28.52
CA ALA A 220 -5.72 2.53 28.82
C ALA A 220 -5.24 1.75 30.04
N THR A 221 -6.06 1.67 31.10
CA THR A 221 -5.77 0.86 32.30
C THR A 221 -5.58 -0.60 31.94
N ASP A 222 -6.52 -1.18 31.19
CA ASP A 222 -6.43 -2.56 30.72
C ASP A 222 -5.15 -2.76 29.90
N GLY A 223 -4.88 -1.87 28.94
CA GLY A 223 -3.68 -1.94 28.11
C GLY A 223 -2.38 -1.93 28.94
N TYR A 224 -2.29 -1.07 29.96
CA TYR A 224 -1.14 -1.07 30.87
C TYR A 224 -1.05 -2.32 31.74
N THR A 225 -2.17 -2.84 32.23
CA THR A 225 -2.23 -4.10 32.99
C THR A 225 -1.74 -5.27 32.13
N LEU A 226 -2.20 -5.35 30.88
CA LEU A 226 -1.77 -6.38 29.93
C LEU A 226 -0.26 -6.28 29.65
N LEU A 227 0.25 -5.07 29.40
CA LEU A 227 1.69 -4.89 29.21
C LEU A 227 2.50 -5.23 30.46
N GLN A 228 2.01 -4.88 31.65
CA GLN A 228 2.68 -5.25 32.90
C GLN A 228 2.75 -6.77 33.08
N ALA A 229 1.67 -7.49 32.76
CA ALA A 229 1.62 -8.93 32.77
C ALA A 229 2.60 -9.57 31.77
N VAL A 230 2.59 -9.13 30.52
CA VAL A 230 3.49 -9.64 29.46
C VAL A 230 4.96 -9.38 29.81
N TYR A 231 5.28 -8.22 30.38
CA TYR A 231 6.66 -7.85 30.74
C TYR A 231 7.10 -8.34 32.13
N ALA A 232 6.23 -9.05 32.85
CA ALA A 232 6.59 -9.64 34.14
C ALA A 232 7.71 -10.68 33.97
N PRO A 233 8.67 -10.80 34.91
CA PRO A 233 9.74 -11.80 34.82
C PRO A 233 9.26 -13.25 34.72
N ALA A 234 8.05 -13.54 35.21
CA ALA A 234 7.43 -14.85 35.14
C ALA A 234 6.83 -15.18 33.76
N SER A 235 6.67 -14.19 32.88
CA SER A 235 6.08 -14.37 31.55
C SER A 235 7.15 -14.74 30.51
N PRO A 236 6.84 -15.61 29.53
CA PRO A 236 7.77 -15.94 28.46
C PRO A 236 8.24 -14.69 27.70
N GLY A 237 9.55 -14.48 27.64
CA GLY A 237 10.15 -13.25 27.12
C GLY A 237 9.80 -12.93 25.67
N TRP A 238 9.49 -13.94 24.85
CA TRP A 238 9.09 -13.77 23.46
C TRP A 238 7.67 -13.18 23.29
N LEU A 239 6.80 -13.26 24.31
CA LEU A 239 5.45 -12.67 24.24
C LEU A 239 5.51 -11.15 24.05
N ARG A 240 6.52 -10.51 24.64
CA ARG A 240 6.71 -9.06 24.47
C ARG A 240 7.11 -8.70 23.04
N GLU A 241 7.68 -9.63 22.27
CA GLU A 241 8.15 -9.40 20.91
C GLU A 241 7.02 -9.49 19.87
N LEU A 242 5.83 -9.96 20.27
CA LEU A 242 4.66 -10.01 19.39
C LEU A 242 4.34 -8.62 18.82
N PRO A 243 4.18 -8.47 17.49
CA PRO A 243 3.91 -7.18 16.87
C PRO A 243 2.71 -6.44 17.47
N ALA A 244 1.61 -7.15 17.74
CA ALA A 244 0.41 -6.56 18.33
C ALA A 244 0.66 -5.98 19.75
N VAL A 245 1.53 -6.61 20.53
CA VAL A 245 1.93 -6.13 21.87
C VAL A 245 2.78 -4.85 21.76
N GLN A 246 3.73 -4.83 20.81
CA GLN A 246 4.52 -3.63 20.55
C GLN A 246 3.66 -2.47 20.01
N THR A 247 2.70 -2.77 19.14
CA THR A 247 1.72 -1.81 18.64
C THR A 247 0.88 -1.22 19.78
N LEU A 248 0.37 -2.06 20.69
CA LEU A 248 -0.35 -1.60 21.88
C LEU A 248 0.51 -0.67 22.74
N ARG A 249 1.77 -1.04 22.99
CA ARG A 249 2.72 -0.21 23.74
C ARG A 249 2.91 1.15 23.09
N CYS A 250 3.14 1.19 21.77
CA CYS A 250 3.26 2.44 21.02
C CYS A 250 1.98 3.28 21.12
N VAL A 251 0.80 2.69 20.88
CA VAL A 251 -0.48 3.40 20.96
C VAL A 251 -0.71 4.01 22.34
N LEU A 252 -0.40 3.29 23.43
CA LEU A 252 -0.55 3.81 24.78
C LEU A 252 0.40 4.99 25.06
N VAL A 253 1.68 4.88 24.71
CA VAL A 253 2.66 5.96 24.89
C VAL A 253 2.29 7.20 24.09
N GLN A 254 1.82 7.01 22.85
CA GLN A 254 1.40 8.09 21.96
C GLN A 254 0.13 8.82 22.43
N ASN A 255 -0.71 8.16 23.23
CA ASN A 255 -2.02 8.68 23.61
C ASN A 255 -2.20 8.96 25.10
N TYR A 256 -1.38 8.43 26.00
CA TYR A 256 -1.58 8.54 27.44
C TYR A 256 -0.28 8.85 28.18
N ILE A 257 -0.43 9.40 29.37
CA ILE A 257 0.64 9.60 30.35
C ILE A 257 0.22 8.96 31.66
N ARG A 258 1.21 8.41 32.37
CA ARG A 258 1.07 7.91 33.74
C ARG A 258 1.83 8.85 34.67
N THR A 259 1.11 9.53 35.56
CA THR A 259 1.71 10.39 36.59
C THR A 259 1.39 9.83 37.97
N PRO A 260 2.36 9.73 38.90
CA PRO A 260 2.08 9.37 40.28
C PRO A 260 1.20 10.44 40.93
N ASP A 261 0.20 10.01 41.70
CA ASP A 261 -0.55 10.89 42.60
C ASP A 261 0.25 11.16 43.88
N ARG A 262 -0.28 12.02 44.75
CA ARG A 262 0.35 12.37 46.04
C ARG A 262 0.54 11.15 46.97
N ALA A 263 -0.14 10.04 46.71
CA ALA A 263 -0.03 8.78 47.44
C ALA A 263 0.81 7.72 46.69
N GLY A 264 1.50 8.11 45.61
CA GLY A 264 2.34 7.22 44.79
C GLY A 264 1.57 6.33 43.80
N ARG A 265 0.24 6.43 43.70
CA ARG A 265 -0.55 5.64 42.74
C ARG A 265 -0.52 6.27 41.36
N LEU A 266 -0.28 5.48 40.33
CA LEU A 266 -0.19 5.98 38.96
C LEU A 266 -1.58 6.32 38.40
N ARG A 267 -1.82 7.60 38.12
CA ARG A 267 -3.00 8.09 37.40
C ARG A 267 -2.73 8.10 35.90
N ILE A 268 -3.70 7.61 35.15
CA ILE A 268 -3.66 7.58 33.68
C ILE A 268 -4.49 8.76 33.16
N ARG A 269 -3.87 9.61 32.35
CA ARG A 269 -4.55 10.73 31.67
C ARG A 269 -4.25 10.69 30.17
N GLN A 270 -5.22 11.09 29.36
CA GLN A 270 -5.01 11.27 27.92
C GLN A 270 -4.07 12.45 27.67
N ARG A 271 -3.14 12.30 26.71
CA ARG A 271 -2.32 13.43 26.23
C ARG A 271 -3.19 14.50 25.58
N GLU A 272 -2.86 15.76 25.82
CA GLU A 272 -3.48 16.92 25.18
C GLU A 272 -2.55 17.51 24.11
N ARG A 273 -3.10 18.29 23.18
CA ARG A 273 -2.28 18.89 22.11
C ARG A 273 -1.37 19.96 22.71
N ALA A 274 -0.19 20.13 22.12
CA ALA A 274 0.75 21.17 22.56
C ALA A 274 0.15 22.58 22.39
N GLU A 275 -0.65 22.79 21.35
CA GLU A 275 -1.39 24.04 21.09
C GLU A 275 -2.39 24.39 22.20
N ASP A 276 -2.90 23.38 22.92
CA ASP A 276 -3.81 23.54 24.04
C ASP A 276 -3.05 23.68 25.39
N GLY A 277 -1.72 23.87 25.35
CA GLY A 277 -0.86 23.87 26.54
C GLY A 277 -0.64 22.49 27.17
N GLY A 278 -1.00 21.44 26.44
CA GLY A 278 -0.92 20.05 26.89
C GLY A 278 0.44 19.40 26.66
N ASP A 279 0.48 18.08 26.89
CA ASP A 279 1.72 17.28 26.87
C ASP A 279 2.32 17.05 25.47
N GLY A 280 1.60 17.47 24.43
CA GLY A 280 1.94 17.22 23.04
C GLY A 280 1.53 15.84 22.56
N LEU A 281 1.15 15.78 21.28
CA LEU A 281 0.95 14.55 20.55
C LEU A 281 2.16 14.28 19.65
N PRO A 282 2.49 13.01 19.36
CA PRO A 282 3.53 12.67 18.41
C PRO A 282 3.29 13.32 17.03
N PRO A 283 4.35 13.71 16.31
CA PRO A 283 4.26 14.15 14.92
C PRO A 283 3.51 13.14 14.05
N ALA A 284 2.77 13.65 13.06
CA ALA A 284 1.94 12.83 12.18
C ALA A 284 2.69 11.64 11.51
N PRO A 285 3.97 11.75 11.09
CA PRO A 285 4.69 10.63 10.49
C PRO A 285 4.89 9.40 11.40
N ILE A 286 4.91 9.59 12.72
CA ILE A 286 5.10 8.48 13.67
C ILE A 286 3.82 8.06 14.38
N ARG A 287 2.72 8.81 14.19
CA ARG A 287 1.45 8.57 14.88
C ARG A 287 0.69 7.41 14.22
N LEU A 288 0.45 6.35 14.98
CA LEU A 288 -0.29 5.18 14.51
C LEU A 288 -1.78 5.49 14.33
N ALA A 289 -2.37 4.98 13.25
CA ALA A 289 -3.78 5.16 12.93
C ALA A 289 -4.59 3.84 12.95
N SER A 290 -3.92 2.70 12.93
CA SER A 290 -4.53 1.36 12.98
C SER A 290 -3.64 0.40 13.75
N PRO A 291 -4.20 -0.52 14.56
CA PRO A 291 -3.42 -1.58 15.19
C PRO A 291 -3.10 -2.74 14.24
N TYR A 292 -3.73 -2.79 13.07
CA TYR A 292 -3.61 -3.88 12.09
C TYR A 292 -2.72 -3.57 10.89
N ASP A 293 -2.56 -2.28 10.58
CA ASP A 293 -1.64 -1.78 9.57
C ASP A 293 -0.90 -0.62 10.22
N THR A 294 0.36 -0.85 10.59
CA THR A 294 1.17 0.12 11.31
C THR A 294 1.89 1.10 10.39
N ASP A 295 1.68 1.01 9.07
CA ASP A 295 2.34 1.86 8.07
C ASP A 295 1.38 2.94 7.56
N THR A 296 0.08 2.68 7.63
CA THR A 296 -0.96 3.66 7.31
C THR A 296 -0.92 4.89 8.22
N ARG A 297 -1.07 6.08 7.62
CA ARG A 297 -1.10 7.35 8.36
C ARG A 297 -2.31 8.18 7.95
N TRP A 298 -2.85 8.91 8.92
CA TRP A 298 -3.90 9.88 8.69
C TRP A 298 -3.32 11.16 8.07
N SER A 299 -3.90 11.60 6.96
CA SER A 299 -3.50 12.81 6.24
C SER A 299 -4.70 13.62 5.77
N ALA A 300 -4.45 14.91 5.53
CA ALA A 300 -5.41 15.87 5.04
C ALA A 300 -4.81 16.68 3.87
N LYS A 301 -5.60 16.93 2.83
CA LYS A 301 -5.25 17.80 1.70
C LYS A 301 -6.49 18.60 1.33
N ARG A 302 -6.50 19.90 1.65
CA ARG A 302 -7.71 20.75 1.57
C ARG A 302 -8.85 20.10 2.38
N ASP A 303 -10.01 19.87 1.77
CA ASP A 303 -11.17 19.25 2.40
C ASP A 303 -11.16 17.72 2.36
N LEU A 304 -10.13 17.11 1.77
CA LEU A 304 -9.99 15.66 1.68
C LEU A 304 -9.19 15.10 2.86
N PHE A 305 -9.76 14.12 3.53
CA PHE A 305 -9.13 13.37 4.62
C PHE A 305 -9.05 11.89 4.27
N TRP A 306 -7.91 11.26 4.54
CA TRP A 306 -7.75 9.83 4.32
C TRP A 306 -6.76 9.20 5.29
N ASN A 307 -6.92 7.90 5.52
CA ASN A 307 -5.95 7.06 6.19
C ASN A 307 -5.29 6.15 5.14
N GLY A 308 -3.98 6.23 4.99
CA GLY A 308 -3.26 5.42 4.01
C GLY A 308 -1.94 6.03 3.58
N PHE A 309 -1.73 6.04 2.26
CA PHE A 309 -0.45 6.33 1.61
C PHE A 309 -0.61 7.41 0.54
N LYS A 310 0.52 7.82 -0.03
CA LYS A 310 0.60 8.60 -1.25
C LYS A 310 1.24 7.76 -2.35
N LEU A 311 0.74 7.93 -3.56
CA LEU A 311 1.27 7.31 -4.77
C LEU A 311 1.73 8.40 -5.71
N HIS A 312 3.02 8.39 -6.03
CA HIS A 312 3.63 9.25 -7.03
C HIS A 312 3.70 8.46 -8.33
N VAL A 313 3.11 8.99 -9.40
CA VAL A 313 3.13 8.35 -10.72
C VAL A 313 3.86 9.27 -11.68
N SER A 314 4.95 8.75 -12.26
CA SER A 314 5.66 9.39 -13.36
C SER A 314 5.20 8.80 -14.68
N GLU A 315 4.85 9.66 -15.63
CA GLU A 315 4.53 9.26 -17.00
C GLU A 315 5.22 10.14 -18.02
N THR A 316 5.49 9.59 -19.20
CA THR A 316 5.91 10.39 -20.36
C THR A 316 4.85 11.42 -20.69
N CYS A 317 5.28 12.58 -21.19
CA CYS A 317 4.37 13.61 -21.62
C CYS A 317 4.98 14.42 -22.77
N HIS A 318 4.11 14.97 -23.60
CA HIS A 318 4.50 15.78 -24.75
C HIS A 318 3.82 17.14 -24.62
N PRO A 319 4.54 18.17 -24.14
CA PRO A 319 4.01 19.52 -24.04
C PRO A 319 3.62 20.01 -25.42
N GLN A 320 2.46 20.66 -25.53
CA GLN A 320 1.91 21.17 -26.78
C GLN A 320 2.80 22.19 -27.51
N ALA A 321 3.82 22.72 -26.83
CA ALA A 321 4.82 23.63 -27.39
C ALA A 321 5.92 22.90 -28.21
N ASP A 322 6.13 21.61 -27.98
CA ASP A 322 6.96 20.77 -28.85
C ASP A 322 6.06 20.35 -30.01
N GLY A 323 6.17 21.04 -31.15
CA GLY A 323 5.21 21.11 -32.25
C GLY A 323 4.71 19.81 -32.92
N ASP A 324 5.08 18.64 -32.41
CA ASP A 324 4.52 17.35 -32.80
C ASP A 324 4.13 16.59 -31.53
N ARG A 325 2.83 16.44 -31.28
CA ARG A 325 2.36 15.41 -30.35
C ARG A 325 2.66 14.07 -31.02
N PRO A 326 3.55 13.22 -30.49
CA PRO A 326 3.76 11.90 -31.08
C PRO A 326 2.43 11.14 -31.03
N ALA A 327 2.20 10.31 -32.05
CA ALA A 327 0.95 9.57 -32.22
C ALA A 327 0.68 8.53 -31.11
N GLY A 328 1.61 8.35 -30.17
CA GLY A 328 1.55 7.35 -29.11
C GLY A 328 0.89 7.82 -27.80
N PRO A 329 0.44 6.87 -26.96
CA PRO A 329 -0.04 7.17 -25.62
C PRO A 329 1.12 7.60 -24.69
N ASN A 330 0.79 8.35 -23.64
CA ASN A 330 1.70 8.54 -22.52
C ASN A 330 1.87 7.22 -21.76
N LEU A 331 3.09 6.91 -21.34
CA LEU A 331 3.44 5.67 -20.66
C LEU A 331 3.89 5.96 -19.24
N ILE A 332 3.40 5.16 -18.29
CA ILE A 332 3.87 5.21 -16.89
C ILE A 332 5.27 4.61 -16.84
N THR A 333 6.24 5.39 -16.40
CA THR A 333 7.67 5.04 -16.32
C THR A 333 8.12 4.80 -14.88
N ASN A 334 7.39 5.33 -13.91
CA ASN A 334 7.66 5.08 -12.50
C ASN A 334 6.42 5.20 -11.63
N VAL A 335 6.41 4.39 -10.57
CA VAL A 335 5.42 4.40 -9.50
C VAL A 335 6.18 4.34 -8.19
N THR A 336 5.90 5.26 -7.27
CA THR A 336 6.56 5.29 -5.96
C THR A 336 5.51 5.52 -4.88
N THR A 337 5.46 4.63 -3.89
CA THR A 337 4.52 4.74 -2.76
C THR A 337 5.24 5.26 -1.53
N THR A 338 4.67 6.25 -0.84
CA THR A 338 5.22 6.80 0.39
C THR A 338 4.16 6.87 1.48
N CYS A 339 4.58 7.01 2.75
CA CYS A 339 3.66 7.38 3.82
C CYS A 339 2.87 8.64 3.44
N SER A 340 1.58 8.70 3.79
CA SER A 340 0.73 9.82 3.38
C SER A 340 1.17 11.17 3.93
N THR A 341 1.89 11.16 5.05
CA THR A 341 2.40 12.35 5.75
C THR A 341 3.71 12.87 5.17
N LEU A 342 4.37 12.12 4.28
CA LEU A 342 5.60 12.54 3.65
C LEU A 342 5.32 13.69 2.65
N PRO A 343 6.03 14.83 2.72
CA PRO A 343 5.93 15.88 1.72
C PRO A 343 6.39 15.38 0.34
N ASP A 344 5.73 15.84 -0.72
CA ASP A 344 5.98 15.36 -2.09
C ASP A 344 7.43 15.64 -2.54
N SER A 345 8.02 16.73 -2.05
CA SER A 345 9.44 17.07 -2.28
C SER A 345 10.43 16.02 -1.77
N LYS A 346 10.07 15.26 -0.74
CA LYS A 346 10.92 14.19 -0.21
C LYS A 346 10.85 12.90 -1.03
N ALA A 347 9.88 12.76 -1.92
CA ALA A 347 9.78 11.62 -2.84
C ALA A 347 10.62 11.80 -4.11
N LEU A 348 11.00 13.04 -4.45
CA LEU A 348 11.56 13.37 -5.77
C LEU A 348 12.89 12.68 -6.05
N ASP A 349 13.78 12.63 -5.05
CA ASP A 349 15.08 11.97 -5.18
C ASP A 349 14.92 10.46 -5.45
N THR A 350 14.05 9.79 -4.69
CA THR A 350 13.72 8.37 -4.92
C THR A 350 13.14 8.14 -6.31
N ILE A 351 12.29 9.04 -6.81
CA ILE A 351 11.76 8.99 -8.18
C ILE A 351 12.89 9.07 -9.20
N HIS A 352 13.84 10.01 -9.05
CA HIS A 352 14.98 10.15 -9.97
C HIS A 352 15.91 8.93 -9.90
N GLN A 353 16.18 8.39 -8.72
CA GLN A 353 16.94 7.15 -8.55
C GLN A 353 16.28 5.97 -9.28
N SER A 354 14.96 5.79 -9.15
CA SER A 354 14.23 4.73 -9.85
C SER A 354 14.24 4.93 -11.37
N LEU A 355 14.03 6.16 -11.85
CA LEU A 355 14.13 6.47 -13.29
C LEU A 355 15.56 6.26 -13.82
N HIS A 356 16.59 6.56 -13.02
CA HIS A 356 17.98 6.29 -13.37
C HIS A 356 18.26 4.79 -13.50
N ARG A 357 17.84 3.99 -12.50
CA ARG A 357 17.96 2.52 -12.53
C ARG A 357 17.28 1.89 -13.74
N ARG A 358 16.16 2.48 -14.20
CA ARG A 358 15.43 2.03 -15.39
C ARG A 358 15.99 2.57 -16.71
N HIS A 359 17.04 3.37 -16.69
CA HIS A 359 17.56 4.08 -17.87
C HIS A 359 16.47 4.94 -18.57
N LEU A 360 15.61 5.59 -17.77
CA LEU A 360 14.47 6.39 -18.23
C LEU A 360 14.47 7.81 -17.63
N LEU A 361 15.64 8.38 -17.38
CA LEU A 361 15.73 9.77 -16.92
C LEU A 361 15.17 10.73 -18.00
N PRO A 362 14.27 11.65 -17.65
CA PRO A 362 13.80 12.68 -18.57
C PRO A 362 14.84 13.81 -18.68
N ALA A 363 14.91 14.49 -19.83
CA ALA A 363 15.63 15.76 -19.90
C ALA A 363 14.83 16.89 -19.21
N ARG A 364 13.49 16.83 -19.29
CA ARG A 364 12.58 17.80 -18.65
C ARG A 364 11.58 17.07 -17.76
N HIS A 365 11.53 17.45 -16.49
CA HIS A 365 10.61 16.86 -15.52
C HIS A 365 9.61 17.90 -15.02
N TYR A 366 8.36 17.74 -15.44
CA TYR A 366 7.23 18.59 -15.06
C TYR A 366 6.66 18.18 -13.72
N LEU A 367 6.59 19.12 -12.78
CA LEU A 367 6.19 18.87 -11.41
C LEU A 367 5.27 19.97 -10.89
N ASP A 368 4.31 19.59 -10.06
CA ASP A 368 3.51 20.54 -9.30
C ASP A 368 4.34 21.22 -8.20
N SER A 369 3.87 22.39 -7.74
CA SER A 369 4.53 23.23 -6.73
C SER A 369 4.88 22.54 -5.40
N GLY A 370 4.32 21.35 -5.12
CA GLY A 370 4.61 20.58 -3.91
C GLY A 370 5.90 19.77 -3.94
N TYR A 371 6.53 19.60 -5.12
CA TYR A 371 7.74 18.80 -5.29
C TYR A 371 9.06 19.58 -5.22
N PRO A 372 9.23 20.73 -5.88
CA PRO A 372 10.55 21.36 -5.94
C PRO A 372 10.90 22.13 -4.66
N SER A 373 12.21 22.23 -4.41
CA SER A 373 12.85 23.26 -3.60
C SER A 373 14.04 23.81 -4.37
N ALA A 374 14.62 24.94 -3.96
CA ALA A 374 15.81 25.49 -4.62
C ALA A 374 16.96 24.46 -4.67
N ASP A 375 17.18 23.75 -3.56
CA ASP A 375 18.20 22.70 -3.47
C ASP A 375 17.92 21.55 -4.45
N LEU A 376 16.66 21.10 -4.54
CA LEU A 376 16.26 20.02 -5.45
C LEU A 376 16.40 20.42 -6.93
N ILE A 377 16.14 21.68 -7.28
CA ILE A 377 16.34 22.16 -8.65
C ILE A 377 17.81 22.07 -9.04
N VAL A 378 18.71 22.47 -8.14
CA VAL A 378 20.16 22.42 -8.37
C VAL A 378 20.68 20.99 -8.37
N SER A 379 20.29 20.17 -7.39
CA SER A 379 20.76 18.78 -7.29
C SER A 379 20.24 17.92 -8.44
N SER A 380 18.97 18.06 -8.85
CA SER A 380 18.44 17.30 -10.00
C SER A 380 19.15 17.62 -11.31
N ALA A 381 19.54 18.87 -11.53
CA ALA A 381 20.32 19.26 -12.70
C ALA A 381 21.76 18.73 -12.63
N LYS A 382 22.39 18.81 -11.46
CA LYS A 382 23.79 18.40 -11.25
C LYS A 382 23.96 16.88 -11.27
N ASP A 383 23.13 16.15 -10.54
CA ASP A 383 23.32 14.73 -10.25
C ASP A 383 22.68 13.84 -11.31
N TYR A 384 21.59 14.30 -11.95
CA TYR A 384 20.83 13.52 -12.93
C TYR A 384 20.73 14.18 -14.32
N GLY A 385 21.20 15.42 -14.49
CA GLY A 385 21.03 16.15 -15.76
C GLY A 385 19.59 16.53 -16.08
N ILE A 386 18.70 16.58 -15.08
CA ILE A 386 17.26 16.83 -15.26
C ILE A 386 16.95 18.32 -15.09
N ALA A 387 16.27 18.92 -16.07
CA ALA A 387 15.65 20.23 -15.92
C ALA A 387 14.26 20.12 -15.27
N LEU A 388 14.12 20.61 -14.03
CA LEU A 388 12.81 20.68 -13.37
C LEU A 388 11.99 21.85 -13.92
N VAL A 389 10.78 21.57 -14.38
CA VAL A 389 9.84 22.56 -14.90
C VAL A 389 8.62 22.62 -13.98
N THR A 390 8.54 23.70 -13.20
CA THR A 390 7.57 23.78 -12.09
C THR A 390 7.29 25.22 -11.68
N PRO A 391 6.06 25.55 -11.25
CA PRO A 391 5.78 26.82 -10.61
C PRO A 391 6.51 26.90 -9.26
N VAL A 392 7.54 27.75 -9.18
CA VAL A 392 8.28 27.99 -7.94
C VAL A 392 7.40 28.77 -6.97
N LEU A 393 7.09 28.16 -5.83
CA LEU A 393 6.55 28.89 -4.68
C LEU A 393 7.71 29.71 -4.09
N LEU A 394 7.56 31.03 -4.06
CA LEU A 394 8.51 31.90 -3.35
C LEU A 394 8.58 31.48 -1.89
N ASP A 395 9.79 31.48 -1.33
CA ASP A 395 10.05 31.10 0.05
C ASP A 395 9.18 31.94 1.01
N THR A 396 8.28 31.26 1.72
CA THR A 396 7.41 31.87 2.74
C THR A 396 7.96 31.69 4.15
N SER A 397 9.16 31.11 4.31
CA SER A 397 9.82 30.96 5.60
C SER A 397 10.14 32.35 6.21
N PRO A 398 10.21 32.44 7.56
CA PRO A 398 10.63 33.68 8.22
C PRO A 398 12.03 34.15 7.79
N GLN A 399 12.90 33.23 7.36
CA GLN A 399 14.25 33.53 6.87
C GLN A 399 14.29 34.07 5.43
N GLY A 400 13.29 33.75 4.61
CA GLY A 400 13.10 34.31 3.27
C GLY A 400 12.55 35.75 3.26
N GLN A 401 12.14 36.29 4.42
CA GLN A 401 11.62 37.66 4.57
C GLN A 401 12.73 38.70 4.85
N GLY A 402 13.86 38.61 4.13
CA GLY A 402 14.88 39.67 4.14
C GLY A 402 14.41 40.96 3.45
N PRO A 403 15.07 42.13 3.68
CA PRO A 403 14.53 43.45 3.35
C PRO A 403 14.51 43.80 1.85
N THR A 404 15.02 42.95 0.96
CA THR A 404 15.16 43.27 -0.46
C THR A 404 13.93 42.83 -1.25
N ARG A 405 12.81 43.56 -1.08
CA ARG A 405 11.64 43.41 -1.96
C ARG A 405 11.97 43.96 -3.35
N LEU A 406 12.20 43.07 -4.33
CA LEU A 406 11.94 43.42 -5.73
C LEU A 406 10.42 43.59 -5.90
N ARG A 407 9.99 44.84 -6.09
CA ARG A 407 8.59 45.20 -6.32
C ARG A 407 8.10 44.56 -7.62
N ARG A 408 6.95 43.87 -7.54
CA ARG A 408 6.15 43.44 -8.69
C ARG A 408 5.92 44.62 -9.66
N PRO A 409 6.12 44.46 -10.98
CA PRO A 409 5.32 45.23 -11.94
C PRO A 409 3.88 44.72 -11.83
N ARG A 410 2.95 45.62 -11.51
CA ARG A 410 1.51 45.34 -11.58
C ARG A 410 1.10 45.24 -13.05
N LEU A 411 1.07 44.03 -13.59
CA LEU A 411 0.33 43.74 -14.81
C LEU A 411 -1.14 43.50 -14.43
N HIS A 412 -1.96 44.50 -14.68
CA HIS A 412 -3.41 44.34 -14.70
C HIS A 412 -3.79 43.51 -15.92
N HIS A 413 -3.95 42.20 -15.74
CA HIS A 413 -4.73 41.39 -16.67
C HIS A 413 -6.11 41.11 -16.08
N ARG A 414 -7.10 41.73 -16.72
CA ARG A 414 -8.52 41.46 -16.59
C ARG A 414 -8.78 40.08 -17.20
N LEU A 415 -8.63 39.02 -16.41
CA LEU A 415 -9.13 37.68 -16.74
C LEU A 415 -10.22 37.33 -15.76
N GLY A 416 -11.46 37.46 -16.25
CA GLY A 416 -12.63 36.93 -15.58
C GLY A 416 -12.52 35.42 -15.42
N SER A 417 -13.36 34.91 -14.53
CA SER A 417 -13.75 33.51 -14.33
C SER A 417 -13.67 32.63 -15.60
N GLN A 418 -12.48 32.12 -15.93
CA GLN A 418 -12.30 30.92 -16.73
C GLN A 418 -11.02 30.20 -16.28
N ALA A 419 -11.22 28.96 -15.84
CA ALA A 419 -10.17 28.02 -15.47
C ALA A 419 -9.21 27.76 -16.64
N GLY A 420 -7.98 28.24 -16.51
CA GLY A 420 -6.85 27.76 -17.33
C GLY A 420 -6.48 26.36 -16.88
N ARG A 421 -6.91 25.36 -17.64
CA ARG A 421 -6.60 23.95 -17.43
C ARG A 421 -5.13 23.69 -17.78
N LEU A 422 -4.35 23.10 -16.87
CA LEU A 422 -3.30 22.14 -17.27
C LEU A 422 -3.95 21.13 -18.23
N PRO A 423 -3.30 20.64 -19.31
CA PRO A 423 -3.93 19.74 -20.29
C PRO A 423 -4.56 18.54 -19.56
N GLY A 424 -5.87 18.66 -19.37
CA GLY A 424 -6.61 17.90 -18.39
C GLY A 424 -7.03 16.58 -18.99
N ARG A 425 -6.78 15.49 -18.26
CA ARG A 425 -7.47 14.21 -18.46
C ARG A 425 -8.97 14.48 -18.42
N LYS A 426 -9.65 14.36 -19.56
CA LYS A 426 -11.02 13.82 -19.58
C LYS A 426 -10.84 12.31 -19.38
N ASP A 427 -11.64 11.72 -18.50
CA ASP A 427 -11.58 10.31 -18.06
C ASP A 427 -10.68 10.02 -16.85
N GLN A 428 -10.90 10.73 -15.75
CA GLN A 428 -10.88 10.06 -14.44
C GLN A 428 -12.26 9.44 -14.23
N ARG A 429 -12.41 8.14 -14.52
CA ARG A 429 -13.54 7.39 -13.96
C ARG A 429 -13.28 7.29 -12.46
N HIS A 430 -13.98 8.13 -11.70
CA HIS A 430 -14.04 8.02 -10.25
C HIS A 430 -14.51 6.61 -9.90
N LEU A 431 -13.75 5.91 -9.06
CA LEU A 431 -14.23 4.71 -8.39
C LEU A 431 -15.30 5.17 -7.39
N GLU A 432 -16.54 5.29 -7.87
CA GLU A 432 -17.67 5.70 -7.06
C GLU A 432 -17.94 4.65 -5.97
N ARG A 433 -17.99 5.13 -4.73
CA ARG A 433 -18.51 4.37 -3.59
C ARG A 433 -19.98 4.04 -3.87
N ARG A 434 -20.30 2.77 -4.18
CA ARG A 434 -21.68 2.27 -4.09
C ARG A 434 -22.14 2.39 -2.62
N ARG A 435 -23.05 3.33 -2.38
CA ARG A 435 -23.82 3.43 -1.13
C ARG A 435 -24.74 2.20 -1.02
N PRO A 436 -24.73 1.41 0.08
CA PRO A 436 -25.78 0.44 0.30
C PRO A 436 -27.08 1.18 0.65
N GLY A 437 -28.13 0.93 -0.13
CA GLY A 437 -29.44 1.52 0.05
C GLY A 437 -30.10 1.08 1.36
N ARG A 438 -30.81 2.03 1.99
CA ARG A 438 -31.75 1.77 3.08
C ARG A 438 -32.84 0.80 2.59
N ARG A 439 -32.98 -0.35 3.23
CA ARG A 439 -34.25 -1.06 3.37
C ARG A 439 -34.40 -1.55 4.81
N GLY A 440 -35.53 -1.20 5.41
CA GLY A 440 -35.89 -1.52 6.78
C GLY A 440 -36.39 -2.95 6.94
N GLN A 441 -36.30 -3.38 8.20
CA GLN A 441 -37.15 -4.33 8.93
C GLN A 441 -37.56 -5.62 8.21
N ASP A 442 -36.98 -6.75 8.64
CA ASP A 442 -37.82 -7.80 9.22
C ASP A 442 -37.06 -8.69 10.22
N ARG A 443 -37.85 -9.38 11.05
CA ARG A 443 -37.61 -9.80 12.42
C ARG A 443 -37.11 -11.25 12.58
N ARG A 444 -36.32 -11.44 13.66
CA ARG A 444 -36.27 -12.59 14.60
C ARG A 444 -35.74 -13.97 14.13
N ARG A 445 -35.07 -14.64 15.10
CA ARG A 445 -34.54 -16.03 15.16
C ARG A 445 -33.16 -16.17 14.50
N LEU A 446 -32.10 -16.72 15.10
CA LEU A 446 -31.95 -17.72 16.17
C LEU A 446 -30.70 -17.45 17.03
N ARG A 447 -30.78 -17.89 18.29
CA ARG A 447 -29.66 -18.03 19.24
C ARG A 447 -28.86 -19.31 18.94
N ARG A 448 -27.62 -19.32 19.46
CA ARG A 448 -26.64 -20.42 19.66
C ARG A 448 -25.76 -20.75 18.45
N ALA A 449 -24.48 -20.38 18.53
CA ALA A 449 -23.36 -21.32 18.75
C ALA A 449 -22.02 -20.61 18.53
N GLY A 450 -21.01 -20.97 19.35
CA GLY A 450 -19.61 -21.06 18.97
C GLY A 450 -18.85 -19.76 18.68
N LEU A 451 -17.76 -19.55 19.43
CA LEU A 451 -16.63 -18.75 18.96
C LEU A 451 -16.24 -19.27 17.56
N HIS A 452 -16.42 -18.45 16.53
CA HIS A 452 -15.87 -18.74 15.21
C HIS A 452 -14.40 -18.33 15.20
N PRO A 453 -13.46 -19.20 14.79
CA PRO A 453 -12.12 -18.76 14.49
C PRO A 453 -12.15 -17.77 13.33
N LEU A 454 -11.31 -16.74 13.41
CA LEU A 454 -11.04 -15.83 12.31
C LEU A 454 -10.61 -16.65 11.07
N PRO A 455 -10.96 -16.25 9.83
CA PRO A 455 -10.36 -16.85 8.66
C PRO A 455 -8.84 -16.66 8.74
N ASP A 456 -8.11 -17.74 8.49
CA ASP A 456 -6.64 -17.84 8.55
C ASP A 456 -5.95 -16.55 8.11
N GLN A 457 -5.35 -15.87 9.08
CA GLN A 457 -4.24 -14.97 8.78
C GLN A 457 -3.07 -15.87 8.43
N GLY A 458 -2.79 -16.00 7.13
CA GLY A 458 -1.58 -16.63 6.64
C GLY A 458 -0.38 -16.09 7.41
N ALA A 459 0.38 -16.99 8.01
CA ALA A 459 1.54 -16.70 8.83
C ALA A 459 2.53 -15.80 8.08
N VAL A 460 2.64 -14.55 8.53
CA VAL A 460 3.76 -13.68 8.20
C VAL A 460 4.67 -13.67 9.44
N HIS A 461 5.93 -14.03 9.22
CA HIS A 461 7.04 -14.17 10.19
C HIS A 461 7.16 -15.52 10.93
N GLN A 462 7.73 -16.50 10.23
CA GLN A 462 8.68 -17.42 10.87
C GLN A 462 10.08 -17.10 10.32
N LEU A 463 10.89 -16.40 11.12
CA LEU A 463 12.34 -16.34 10.93
C LEU A 463 12.92 -17.70 11.33
N THR A 464 13.23 -18.55 10.35
CA THR A 464 14.04 -19.73 10.58
C THR A 464 15.47 -19.30 10.90
N LYS A 465 15.91 -19.57 12.14
CA LYS A 465 17.32 -19.47 12.55
C LYS A 465 18.17 -20.40 11.69
N GLY A 466 19.19 -19.86 11.03
CA GLY A 466 20.28 -20.64 10.44
C GLY A 466 21.11 -21.37 11.52
N PRO A 467 21.84 -22.43 11.16
CA PRO A 467 22.51 -23.30 12.12
C PRO A 467 23.68 -22.60 12.80
N SER A 468 23.75 -22.77 14.11
CA SER A 468 24.85 -22.35 14.99
C SER A 468 26.17 -23.01 14.59
N ALA A 469 27.19 -22.21 14.30
CA ALA A 469 28.57 -22.65 14.27
C ALA A 469 29.00 -23.15 15.66
N GLN A 470 29.54 -24.37 15.73
CA GLN A 470 30.17 -24.93 16.93
C GLN A 470 31.53 -24.25 17.18
N PRO A 471 31.92 -24.02 18.45
CA PRO A 471 33.27 -23.59 18.78
C PRO A 471 34.23 -24.79 18.80
N LEU A 472 35.40 -24.64 18.17
CA LEU A 472 36.54 -25.55 18.33
C LEU A 472 37.10 -25.43 19.76
N PRO A 473 37.46 -26.54 20.44
CA PRO A 473 38.20 -26.52 21.70
C PRO A 473 39.71 -26.28 21.44
N PRO A 474 40.50 -25.95 22.49
CA PRO A 474 41.78 -25.23 22.35
C PRO A 474 42.88 -25.96 21.59
#